data_AF-A0A428X565-F1
#
_entry.id   AF-A0A428X565-F1
#
_cell.length_a   1.000
_cell.length_b   1.000
_cell.length_c   1.000
_cell.angle_alpha   90.00
_cell.angle_beta   90.00
_cell.angle_gamma   90.00
#
_symmetry.space_group_name_H-M   'P 1'
#
loop_
_entity.id
_entity.type
_entity.pdbx_description
1 polymer ?
#
loop_
_entity_poly.entity_id
_entity_poly.type
_entity_poly.pdbx_seq_one_letter_code
_entity_poly.pdbx_strand_id
1 'polypeptide(L)'
;MTEHGDQLRTAFETHEHLAPDAAAVYSRVQELSRSYQRRRWGVQAAGGAVLGVSLIAGAISLPGLLSGQQQESVSVGAAATPSVTPSASAPSADEQQKLWDAYFQAGYDYDDAVKLAGLWKSKDEIGLIKAEAGRRLLAGETLPFKPTPNQDEVTDPKVEAQLNAFSSAGYNYEDAEKLATLWKTATPYAAKIEGGKRLLAKEQLPIKPSNPEQGKEEARVNAYFNAGYTYDDAVRLASLWKKADPYAAKVEAGKRILAGDAMPFKP
;
A
#
# COMPACT_ATOMS: atom_id res chain seq x y z
N MET A 1 17.30 49.82 2.57
CA MET A 1 17.98 48.51 2.61
C MET A 1 17.07 47.59 3.38
N THR A 2 16.57 46.54 2.74
CA THR A 2 15.44 45.74 3.24
C THR A 2 15.93 44.68 4.22
N GLU A 3 15.38 44.72 5.43
CA GLU A 3 15.59 43.81 6.58
C GLU A 3 15.61 42.32 6.21
N HIS A 4 14.89 41.93 5.15
CA HIS A 4 14.88 40.57 4.59
C HIS A 4 16.23 40.12 4.01
N GLY A 5 17.04 41.02 3.48
CA GLY A 5 18.36 40.68 2.92
C GLY A 5 19.35 40.27 4.00
N ASP A 6 19.27 40.91 5.17
CA ASP A 6 20.16 40.64 6.30
C ASP A 6 19.71 39.38 7.07
N GLN A 7 18.42 39.08 7.10
CA GLN A 7 17.91 37.81 7.64
C GLN A 7 18.37 36.61 6.82
N LEU A 8 18.35 36.71 5.49
CA LEU A 8 18.84 35.64 4.62
C LEU A 8 20.35 35.46 4.76
N ARG A 9 21.12 36.55 4.82
CA ARG A 9 22.58 36.48 5.03
C ARG A 9 22.91 35.82 6.36
N THR A 10 22.25 36.24 7.44
CA THR A 10 22.42 35.65 8.77
C THR A 10 22.05 34.16 8.77
N ALA A 11 20.95 33.79 8.10
CA ALA A 11 20.54 32.39 8.00
C ALA A 11 21.58 31.53 7.26
N PHE A 12 22.17 32.02 6.16
CA PHE A 12 23.21 31.30 5.44
C PHE A 12 24.51 31.21 6.24
N GLU A 13 24.98 32.30 6.83
CA GLU A 13 26.19 32.32 7.68
C GLU A 13 26.05 31.40 8.90
N THR A 14 24.84 31.30 9.48
CA THR A 14 24.59 30.43 10.65
C THR A 14 24.61 28.94 10.29
N HIS A 15 24.36 28.56 9.03
CA HIS A 15 24.23 27.16 8.60
C HIS A 15 25.34 26.71 7.65
N GLU A 16 26.29 27.58 7.27
CA GLU A 16 27.39 27.27 6.35
C GLU A 16 28.35 26.20 6.89
N HIS A 17 28.45 26.07 8.21
CA HIS A 17 29.31 25.08 8.87
C HIS A 17 28.61 23.75 9.17
N LEU A 18 27.31 23.68 8.94
CA LEU A 18 26.54 22.43 9.02
C LEU A 18 26.64 21.73 7.67
N ALA A 19 27.86 21.30 7.29
CA ALA A 19 27.98 20.27 6.27
C ALA A 19 27.13 19.10 6.77
N PRO A 20 25.99 18.78 6.11
CA PRO A 20 25.12 17.75 6.60
C PRO A 20 25.95 16.47 6.63
N ASP A 21 26.00 15.82 7.81
CA ASP A 21 26.79 14.61 8.01
C ASP A 21 26.50 13.66 6.85
N ALA A 22 27.52 13.34 6.06
CA ALA A 22 27.35 12.52 4.87
C ALA A 22 26.71 11.18 5.24
N ALA A 23 26.98 10.65 6.44
CA ALA A 23 26.33 9.44 6.94
C ALA A 23 24.83 9.65 7.23
N ALA A 24 24.43 10.80 7.75
CA ALA A 24 23.02 11.16 7.96
C ALA A 24 22.28 11.40 6.63
N VAL A 25 22.95 12.00 5.64
CA VAL A 25 22.38 12.16 4.30
C VAL A 25 22.25 10.80 3.61
N TYR A 26 23.28 9.95 3.67
CA TYR A 26 23.23 8.60 3.09
C TYR A 26 22.20 7.71 3.79
N SER A 27 22.07 7.78 5.12
CA SER A 27 21.07 7.01 5.85
C SER A 27 19.66 7.49 5.52
N ARG A 28 19.46 8.81 5.37
CA ARG A 28 18.18 9.38 4.94
C ARG A 28 17.83 9.01 3.50
N VAL A 29 18.81 9.00 2.60
CA VAL A 29 18.63 8.56 1.21
C VAL A 29 18.34 7.06 1.15
N GLN A 30 19.00 6.22 1.96
CA GLN A 30 18.68 4.80 2.06
C GLN A 30 17.30 4.54 2.68
N GLU A 31 16.91 5.32 3.69
CA GLU A 31 15.59 5.24 4.32
C GLU A 31 14.49 5.63 3.31
N LEU A 32 14.73 6.69 2.53
CA LEU A 32 13.85 7.10 1.43
C LEU A 32 13.84 6.07 0.30
N SER A 33 14.98 5.51 -0.11
CA SER A 33 15.02 4.49 -1.16
C SER A 33 14.29 3.21 -0.74
N ARG A 34 14.42 2.82 0.54
CA ARG A 34 13.71 1.68 1.14
C ARG A 34 12.20 1.94 1.23
N SER A 35 11.78 3.15 1.58
CA SER A 35 10.34 3.48 1.59
C SER A 35 9.77 3.52 0.17
N TYR A 36 10.55 4.00 -0.81
CA TYR A 36 10.19 3.97 -2.23
C TYR A 36 10.10 2.54 -2.81
N GLN A 37 11.03 1.64 -2.47
CA GLN A 37 10.93 0.23 -2.87
C GLN A 37 9.73 -0.48 -2.23
N ARG A 38 9.38 -0.16 -0.97
CA ARG A 38 8.19 -0.74 -0.30
C ARG A 38 6.87 -0.24 -0.92
N ARG A 39 6.81 1.00 -1.41
CA ARG A 39 5.66 1.53 -2.17
C ARG A 39 5.39 0.78 -3.47
N ARG A 40 6.39 0.11 -4.04
CA ARG A 40 6.24 -0.74 -5.24
C ARG A 40 5.38 -2.00 -4.96
N TRP A 41 5.24 -2.42 -3.70
CA TRP A 41 4.55 -3.66 -3.32
C TRP A 41 3.16 -3.41 -2.68
N GLY A 42 2.76 -2.14 -2.52
CA GLY A 42 1.53 -1.75 -1.80
C GLY A 42 0.31 -1.43 -2.67
N VAL A 43 0.43 -1.36 -4.00
CA VAL A 43 -0.61 -0.73 -4.85
C VAL A 43 -1.62 -1.72 -5.48
N GLN A 44 -1.47 -3.03 -5.33
CA GLN A 44 -2.35 -3.99 -6.03
C GLN A 44 -3.72 -4.30 -5.38
N ALA A 45 -4.29 -3.44 -4.52
CA ALA A 45 -5.61 -3.70 -3.92
C ALA A 45 -6.51 -2.45 -3.80
N ALA A 46 -6.60 -1.65 -4.85
CA ALA A 46 -7.61 -0.59 -4.95
C ALA A 46 -8.31 -0.68 -6.32
N GLY A 47 -9.19 -1.66 -6.47
CA GLY A 47 -9.90 -1.88 -7.73
C GLY A 47 -11.17 -2.70 -7.56
N GLY A 48 -12.24 -2.08 -7.03
CA GLY A 48 -13.60 -2.54 -7.30
C GLY A 48 -14.53 -2.64 -6.10
N ALA A 49 -15.14 -1.52 -5.71
CA ALA A 49 -16.42 -1.55 -4.99
C ALA A 49 -17.45 -0.75 -5.81
N VAL A 50 -18.26 -1.48 -6.58
CA VAL A 50 -19.45 -0.97 -7.24
C VAL A 50 -20.52 -0.71 -6.16
N LEU A 51 -21.01 0.52 -6.11
CA LEU A 51 -22.13 0.92 -5.24
C LEU A 51 -23.41 0.16 -5.67
N GLY A 52 -23.80 -0.84 -4.89
CA GLY A 52 -25.09 -1.52 -4.99
C GLY A 52 -25.99 -1.12 -3.83
N VAL A 53 -26.78 -0.07 -4.01
CA VAL A 53 -27.85 0.34 -3.09
C VAL A 53 -28.99 -0.69 -3.17
N SER A 54 -29.30 -1.35 -2.04
CA SER A 54 -30.64 -1.94 -1.85
C SER A 54 -31.06 -1.82 -0.38
N LEU A 55 -32.01 -0.93 -0.14
CA LEU A 55 -32.80 -0.82 1.08
C LEU A 55 -33.60 -2.11 1.32
N ILE A 56 -33.45 -2.73 2.48
CA ILE A 56 -34.51 -3.58 3.05
C ILE A 56 -34.84 -3.03 4.43
N ALA A 57 -35.89 -2.23 4.49
CA ALA A 57 -36.57 -1.88 5.73
C ALA A 57 -37.42 -3.07 6.16
N GLY A 58 -36.99 -3.77 7.22
CA GLY A 58 -37.78 -4.81 7.88
C GLY A 58 -38.05 -4.40 9.32
N ALA A 59 -39.17 -3.71 9.57
CA ALA A 59 -39.67 -3.48 10.91
C ALA A 59 -40.37 -4.75 11.42
N ILE A 60 -39.88 -5.32 12.52
CA ILE A 60 -40.60 -6.35 13.27
C ILE A 60 -41.06 -5.70 14.57
N SER A 61 -42.36 -5.37 14.62
CA SER A 61 -43.06 -4.99 15.85
C SER A 61 -43.39 -6.25 16.65
N LEU A 62 -42.93 -6.32 17.90
CA LEU A 62 -43.37 -7.31 18.88
C LEU A 62 -44.44 -6.68 19.80
N PRO A 63 -45.61 -7.32 19.99
CA PRO A 63 -46.58 -6.92 21.01
C PRO A 63 -46.49 -7.81 22.26
N GLY A 64 -46.40 -7.18 23.43
CA GLY A 64 -46.74 -7.76 24.74
C GLY A 64 -47.10 -6.62 25.67
N LEU A 65 -48.39 -6.35 25.97
CA LEU A 65 -49.29 -7.05 26.90
C LEU A 65 -48.72 -7.17 28.32
N LEU A 66 -48.94 -6.16 29.17
CA LEU A 66 -49.82 -6.22 30.36
C LEU A 66 -49.66 -4.99 31.30
N SER A 67 -50.81 -4.37 31.58
CA SER A 67 -51.31 -3.82 32.85
C SER A 67 -50.47 -2.91 33.75
N GLY A 68 -51.02 -1.71 33.99
CA GLY A 68 -51.33 -1.27 35.35
C GLY A 68 -50.64 0.00 35.88
N GLN A 69 -51.47 0.87 36.45
CA GLN A 69 -51.19 1.98 37.38
C GLN A 69 -50.75 3.36 36.86
N GLN A 70 -51.66 4.31 37.13
CA GLN A 70 -51.37 5.71 37.42
C GLN A 70 -50.32 5.83 38.54
N GLN A 71 -49.37 6.76 38.41
CA GLN A 71 -49.17 7.84 39.38
C GLN A 71 -48.08 8.82 38.94
N GLU A 72 -48.33 10.07 39.32
CA GLU A 72 -47.44 11.21 39.32
C GLU A 72 -46.08 10.90 39.94
N SER A 73 -45.01 11.49 39.42
CA SER A 73 -44.16 12.47 40.14
C SER A 73 -42.73 12.53 39.58
N VAL A 74 -42.12 13.68 39.85
CA VAL A 74 -40.69 14.04 39.82
C VAL A 74 -39.96 14.07 38.46
N SER A 75 -39.94 15.28 37.88
CA SER A 75 -38.85 15.74 37.01
C SER A 75 -37.62 16.01 37.88
N VAL A 76 -36.65 15.10 37.85
CA VAL A 76 -35.32 15.27 38.43
C VAL A 76 -34.32 15.18 37.27
N GLY A 77 -33.38 16.12 37.24
CA GLY A 77 -32.54 16.42 36.08
C GLY A 77 -31.71 15.24 35.56
N ALA A 78 -31.43 15.29 34.26
CA ALA A 78 -30.40 14.50 33.61
C ALA A 78 -29.59 15.40 32.68
N ALA A 79 -28.29 15.43 32.95
CA ALA A 79 -27.27 16.14 32.22
C ALA A 79 -27.34 15.85 30.72
N ALA A 80 -27.42 16.91 29.92
CA ALA A 80 -27.18 16.85 28.50
C ALA A 80 -25.67 16.73 28.25
N THR A 81 -25.21 15.52 27.97
CA THR A 81 -23.99 15.32 27.17
C THR A 81 -24.40 14.70 25.84
N PRO A 82 -24.31 15.42 24.72
CA PRO A 82 -24.29 14.76 23.43
C PRO A 82 -22.90 14.12 23.27
N SER A 83 -22.79 12.85 23.63
CA SER A 83 -21.70 12.01 23.15
C SER A 83 -21.95 11.73 21.67
N VAL A 84 -21.46 12.64 20.82
CA VAL A 84 -21.17 12.34 19.43
C VAL A 84 -20.11 11.23 19.42
N THR A 85 -20.56 10.00 19.23
CA THR A 85 -19.71 8.93 18.73
C THR A 85 -19.41 9.29 17.27
N PRO A 86 -18.15 9.58 16.88
CA PRO A 86 -17.83 9.70 15.48
C PRO A 86 -18.03 8.32 14.84
N SER A 87 -19.00 8.23 13.93
CA SER A 87 -19.07 7.13 12.97
C SER A 87 -17.71 7.03 12.29
N ALA A 88 -17.04 5.89 12.46
CA ALA A 88 -15.81 5.55 11.78
C ALA A 88 -16.10 5.50 10.27
N SER A 89 -15.96 6.65 9.62
CA SER A 89 -15.88 6.74 8.17
C SER A 89 -14.62 5.99 7.75
N ALA A 90 -14.69 5.24 6.65
CA ALA A 90 -13.51 4.60 6.08
C ALA A 90 -12.39 5.65 5.90
N PRO A 91 -11.13 5.31 6.25
CA PRO A 91 -10.02 6.26 6.15
C PRO A 91 -9.89 6.78 4.72
N SER A 92 -9.54 8.05 4.57
CA SER A 92 -9.19 8.63 3.28
C SER A 92 -7.97 7.92 2.67
N ALA A 93 -7.79 8.00 1.35
CA ALA A 93 -6.67 7.34 0.67
C ALA A 93 -5.30 7.74 1.26
N ASP A 94 -5.14 9.00 1.66
CA ASP A 94 -3.92 9.51 2.29
C ASP A 94 -3.70 8.93 3.70
N GLU A 95 -4.77 8.78 4.49
CA GLU A 95 -4.72 8.14 5.80
C GLU A 95 -4.38 6.65 5.66
N GLN A 96 -4.99 5.96 4.70
CA GLN A 96 -4.72 4.55 4.43
C GLN A 96 -3.26 4.32 4.06
N GLN A 97 -2.68 5.20 3.23
CA GLN A 97 -1.25 5.15 2.90
C GLN A 97 -0.37 5.35 4.15
N LYS A 98 -0.72 6.28 5.04
CA LYS A 98 0.03 6.51 6.29
C LYS A 98 -0.01 5.29 7.21
N LEU A 99 -1.16 4.62 7.30
CA LEU A 99 -1.31 3.39 8.08
C LEU A 99 -0.44 2.27 7.51
N TRP A 100 -0.46 2.09 6.18
CA TRP A 100 0.41 1.13 5.52
C TRP A 100 1.88 1.45 5.72
N ASP A 101 2.28 2.71 5.57
CA ASP A 101 3.67 3.15 5.78
C ASP A 101 4.14 2.79 7.21
N ALA A 102 3.31 3.00 8.24
CA ALA A 102 3.65 2.61 9.61
C ALA A 102 3.81 1.10 9.79
N TYR A 103 2.90 0.30 9.20
CA TYR A 103 2.98 -1.16 9.22
C TYR A 103 4.30 -1.66 8.62
N PHE A 104 4.64 -1.17 7.45
CA PHE A 104 5.87 -1.54 6.76
C PHE A 104 7.12 -0.97 7.42
N GLN A 105 7.06 0.23 8.02
CA GLN A 105 8.17 0.81 8.78
C GLN A 105 8.51 -0.03 10.01
N ALA A 106 7.50 -0.61 10.66
CA ALA A 106 7.69 -1.55 11.77
C ALA A 106 8.28 -2.92 11.33
N GLY A 107 8.51 -3.12 10.03
CA GLY A 107 9.22 -4.28 9.48
C GLY A 107 8.32 -5.46 9.11
N TYR A 108 6.99 -5.31 9.22
CA TYR A 108 6.06 -6.36 8.82
C TYR A 108 5.83 -6.37 7.31
N ASP A 109 5.56 -7.56 6.75
CA ASP A 109 5.37 -7.78 5.33
C ASP A 109 3.96 -8.29 4.97
N TYR A 110 3.77 -8.75 3.74
CA TYR A 110 2.48 -9.31 3.31
C TYR A 110 2.13 -10.62 4.04
N ASP A 111 3.10 -11.52 4.23
CA ASP A 111 2.87 -12.83 4.84
C ASP A 111 2.50 -12.66 6.32
N ASP A 112 3.09 -11.68 6.98
CA ASP A 112 2.69 -11.26 8.32
C ASP A 112 1.27 -10.71 8.35
N ALA A 113 0.82 -9.98 7.34
CA ALA A 113 -0.56 -9.52 7.25
C ALA A 113 -1.54 -10.69 7.11
N VAL A 114 -1.18 -11.73 6.35
CA VAL A 114 -1.98 -12.97 6.24
C VAL A 114 -2.03 -13.71 7.58
N LYS A 115 -0.91 -13.83 8.30
CA LYS A 115 -0.89 -14.42 9.66
C LYS A 115 -1.77 -13.61 10.63
N LEU A 116 -1.71 -12.27 10.58
CA LEU A 116 -2.56 -11.39 11.38
C LEU A 116 -4.03 -11.59 11.06
N ALA A 117 -4.40 -11.70 9.78
CA ALA A 117 -5.78 -11.98 9.37
C ALA A 117 -6.29 -13.29 9.99
N GLY A 118 -5.47 -14.34 9.97
CA GLY A 118 -5.75 -15.62 10.61
C GLY A 118 -5.92 -15.51 12.14
N LEU A 119 -5.01 -14.81 12.82
CA LEU A 119 -5.05 -14.62 14.27
C LEU A 119 -6.27 -13.79 14.72
N TRP A 120 -6.60 -12.74 13.97
CA TRP A 120 -7.74 -11.87 14.25
C TRP A 120 -9.07 -12.44 13.75
N LYS A 121 -9.03 -13.59 13.05
CA LYS A 121 -10.20 -14.22 12.41
C LYS A 121 -10.96 -13.24 11.52
N SER A 122 -10.24 -12.27 10.95
CA SER A 122 -10.84 -11.31 10.04
C SER A 122 -10.88 -11.91 8.63
N LYS A 123 -11.98 -11.65 7.93
CA LYS A 123 -12.18 -11.99 6.52
C LYS A 123 -12.01 -10.75 5.62
N ASP A 124 -11.52 -9.66 6.19
CA ASP A 124 -11.32 -8.41 5.48
C ASP A 124 -10.16 -8.55 4.50
N GLU A 125 -10.12 -7.65 3.52
CA GLU A 125 -9.00 -7.59 2.58
C GLU A 125 -7.68 -7.37 3.31
N ILE A 126 -6.61 -8.00 2.83
CA ILE A 126 -5.28 -7.90 3.43
C ILE A 126 -4.81 -6.44 3.56
N GLY A 127 -5.23 -5.57 2.64
CA GLY A 127 -4.99 -4.12 2.75
C GLY A 127 -5.58 -3.50 4.02
N LEU A 128 -6.79 -3.89 4.41
CA LEU A 128 -7.42 -3.42 5.64
C LEU A 128 -6.73 -3.99 6.89
N ILE A 129 -6.28 -5.25 6.83
CA ILE A 129 -5.49 -5.85 7.92
C ILE A 129 -4.18 -5.09 8.15
N LYS A 130 -3.48 -4.73 7.07
CA LYS A 130 -2.28 -3.89 7.12
C LYS A 130 -2.57 -2.51 7.71
N ALA A 131 -3.67 -1.88 7.29
CA ALA A 131 -4.06 -0.57 7.78
C ALA A 131 -4.40 -0.62 9.29
N GLU A 132 -5.14 -1.64 9.73
CA GLU A 132 -5.47 -1.88 11.13
C GLU A 132 -4.20 -2.12 11.98
N ALA A 133 -3.30 -2.96 11.48
CA ALA A 133 -2.02 -3.22 12.12
C ALA A 133 -1.15 -1.97 12.22
N GLY A 134 -1.07 -1.19 11.13
CA GLY A 134 -0.39 0.12 11.10
C GLY A 134 -0.99 1.12 12.09
N ARG A 135 -2.31 1.14 12.23
CA ARG A 135 -3.01 1.99 13.22
C ARG A 135 -2.60 1.64 14.65
N ARG A 136 -2.58 0.34 14.98
CA ARG A 136 -2.15 -0.14 16.30
C ARG A 136 -0.69 0.22 16.58
N LEU A 137 0.18 0.07 15.59
CA LEU A 137 1.59 0.46 15.70
C LEU A 137 1.76 1.97 15.93
N LEU A 138 0.99 2.82 15.24
CA LEU A 138 1.00 4.28 15.47
C LEU A 138 0.45 4.66 16.84
N ALA A 139 -0.47 3.87 17.40
CA ALA A 139 -0.95 4.02 18.76
C ALA A 139 0.05 3.52 19.83
N GLY A 140 1.20 2.97 19.41
CA GLY A 140 2.21 2.40 20.31
C GLY A 140 1.89 1.00 20.80
N GLU A 141 0.86 0.34 20.25
CA GLU A 141 0.54 -1.04 20.55
C GLU A 141 1.50 -2.01 19.84
N THR A 142 1.72 -3.17 20.44
CA THR A 142 2.53 -4.24 19.84
C THR A 142 1.63 -5.28 19.17
N LEU A 143 2.06 -5.82 18.03
CA LEU A 143 1.33 -6.89 17.36
C LEU A 143 1.65 -8.26 17.99
N PRO A 144 0.78 -9.28 17.81
CA PRO A 144 0.86 -10.57 18.51
C PRO A 144 2.15 -11.38 18.26
N PHE A 145 2.91 -11.02 17.24
CA PHE A 145 4.20 -11.63 16.93
C PHE A 145 5.13 -10.54 16.38
N LYS A 146 6.44 -10.75 16.52
CA LYS A 146 7.45 -9.85 15.94
C LYS A 146 7.42 -9.96 14.42
N PRO A 147 7.73 -8.87 13.69
CA PRO A 147 7.84 -8.95 12.24
C PRO A 147 8.76 -10.11 11.87
N THR A 148 8.33 -10.91 10.90
CA THR A 148 9.24 -11.90 10.33
C THR A 148 10.39 -11.08 9.73
N PRO A 149 11.66 -11.37 10.06
CA PRO A 149 12.77 -10.64 9.45
C PRO A 149 12.55 -10.71 7.94
N ASN A 150 12.30 -9.55 7.34
CA ASN A 150 12.15 -9.45 5.89
C ASN A 150 13.30 -10.24 5.29
N GLN A 151 12.99 -11.31 4.55
CA GLN A 151 14.01 -11.94 3.70
C GLN A 151 14.45 -10.99 2.56
N ASP A 152 14.00 -9.74 2.58
CA ASP A 152 14.49 -8.61 1.79
C ASP A 152 15.78 -7.96 2.36
N GLU A 153 16.46 -8.61 3.31
CA GLU A 153 17.85 -8.26 3.62
C GLU A 153 18.73 -8.62 2.40
N VAL A 154 18.81 -7.67 1.45
CA VAL A 154 19.48 -7.77 0.14
C VAL A 154 18.73 -8.66 -0.86
N THR A 155 17.69 -8.13 -1.49
CA THR A 155 17.18 -8.71 -2.74
C THR A 155 18.28 -8.58 -3.80
N ASP A 156 18.97 -9.68 -4.09
CA ASP A 156 19.83 -9.81 -5.27
C ASP A 156 19.06 -9.25 -6.48
N PRO A 157 19.62 -8.31 -7.27
CA PRO A 157 18.97 -7.77 -8.47
C PRO A 157 18.41 -8.85 -9.39
N LYS A 158 19.01 -10.04 -9.39
CA LYS A 158 18.52 -11.21 -10.11
C LYS A 158 17.18 -11.73 -9.55
N VAL A 159 17.04 -11.83 -8.25
CA VAL A 159 15.79 -12.23 -7.58
C VAL A 159 14.70 -11.21 -7.87
N GLU A 160 15.04 -9.92 -7.81
CA GLU A 160 14.11 -8.86 -8.16
C GLU A 160 13.64 -8.95 -9.63
N ALA A 161 14.56 -9.18 -10.57
CA ALA A 161 14.20 -9.40 -11.97
C ALA A 161 13.28 -10.62 -12.16
N GLN A 162 13.49 -11.69 -11.40
CA GLN A 162 12.65 -12.88 -11.44
C GLN A 162 11.24 -12.59 -10.91
N LEU A 163 11.12 -11.96 -9.74
CA LEU A 163 9.83 -11.58 -9.18
C LEU A 163 9.06 -10.64 -10.12
N ASN A 164 9.73 -9.66 -10.71
CA ASN A 164 9.13 -8.77 -11.70
C ASN A 164 8.67 -9.52 -12.94
N ALA A 165 9.48 -10.43 -13.48
CA ALA A 165 9.10 -11.23 -14.64
C ALA A 165 7.85 -12.08 -14.37
N PHE A 166 7.75 -12.65 -13.16
CA PHE A 166 6.58 -13.41 -12.73
C PHE A 166 5.31 -12.54 -12.69
N SER A 167 5.36 -11.41 -11.99
CA SER A 167 4.21 -10.51 -11.85
C SER A 167 3.83 -9.84 -13.17
N SER A 168 4.81 -9.40 -13.96
CA SER A 168 4.59 -8.80 -15.29
C SER A 168 4.03 -9.78 -16.33
N ALA A 169 4.19 -11.09 -16.11
CA ALA A 169 3.51 -12.11 -16.90
C ALA A 169 2.03 -12.34 -16.49
N GLY A 170 1.56 -11.65 -15.45
CA GLY A 170 0.17 -11.71 -14.97
C GLY A 170 -0.12 -12.80 -13.96
N TYR A 171 0.93 -13.42 -13.41
CA TYR A 171 0.78 -14.38 -12.33
C TYR A 171 0.69 -13.64 -10.99
N ASN A 172 -0.24 -14.07 -10.15
CA ASN A 172 -0.47 -13.49 -8.83
C ASN A 172 0.00 -14.44 -7.71
N TYR A 173 -0.37 -14.13 -6.46
CA TYR A 173 0.01 -14.94 -5.31
C TYR A 173 -0.66 -16.33 -5.34
N GLU A 174 -1.94 -16.40 -5.68
CA GLU A 174 -2.71 -17.65 -5.79
C GLU A 174 -2.12 -18.57 -6.86
N ASP A 175 -1.62 -18.01 -7.96
CA ASP A 175 -0.88 -18.76 -8.97
C ASP A 175 0.43 -19.32 -8.42
N ALA A 176 1.14 -18.54 -7.61
CA ALA A 176 2.36 -18.98 -6.95
C ALA A 176 2.11 -20.13 -5.96
N GLU A 177 0.98 -20.15 -5.24
CA GLU A 177 0.60 -21.27 -4.37
C GLU A 177 0.35 -22.57 -5.16
N LYS A 178 -0.34 -22.47 -6.30
CA LYS A 178 -0.55 -23.61 -7.21
C LYS A 178 0.79 -24.12 -7.74
N LEU A 179 1.67 -23.22 -8.17
CA LEU A 179 3.01 -23.57 -8.63
C LEU A 179 3.87 -24.18 -7.53
N ALA A 180 3.78 -23.67 -6.31
CA ALA A 180 4.50 -24.23 -5.17
C ALA A 180 4.07 -25.68 -4.90
N THR A 181 2.77 -25.95 -5.01
CA THR A 181 2.24 -27.32 -4.89
C THR A 181 2.74 -28.22 -6.03
N LEU A 182 2.71 -27.75 -7.28
CA LEU A 182 3.14 -28.52 -8.45
C LEU A 182 4.64 -28.83 -8.44
N TRP A 183 5.46 -27.87 -8.04
CA TRP A 183 6.92 -27.98 -8.01
C TRP A 183 7.47 -28.46 -6.66
N LYS A 184 6.60 -28.66 -5.67
CA LYS A 184 6.95 -29.05 -4.30
C LYS A 184 7.97 -28.09 -3.66
N THR A 185 7.80 -26.79 -3.89
CA THR A 185 8.63 -25.77 -3.23
C THR A 185 8.13 -25.52 -1.81
N ALA A 186 9.04 -25.11 -0.92
CA ALA A 186 8.71 -24.88 0.48
C ALA A 186 7.73 -23.72 0.70
N THR A 187 7.76 -22.70 -0.17
CA THR A 187 6.92 -21.51 -0.05
C THR A 187 6.40 -21.03 -1.42
N PRO A 188 5.27 -20.30 -1.46
CA PRO A 188 4.81 -19.59 -2.65
C PRO A 188 5.83 -18.57 -3.16
N TYR A 189 6.56 -17.90 -2.26
CA TYR A 189 7.63 -16.98 -2.62
C TYR A 189 8.74 -17.67 -3.44
N ALA A 190 9.20 -18.85 -3.01
CA ALA A 190 10.17 -19.64 -3.77
C ALA A 190 9.64 -20.04 -5.15
N ALA A 191 8.33 -20.34 -5.26
CA ALA A 191 7.70 -20.61 -6.55
C ALA A 191 7.64 -19.38 -7.46
N LYS A 192 7.41 -18.17 -6.92
CA LYS A 192 7.48 -16.92 -7.72
C LYS A 192 8.87 -16.72 -8.32
N ILE A 193 9.91 -16.93 -7.52
CA ILE A 193 11.31 -16.79 -7.98
C ILE A 193 11.62 -17.78 -9.10
N GLU A 194 11.30 -19.07 -8.89
CA GLU A 194 11.55 -20.12 -9.89
C GLU A 194 10.69 -19.92 -11.15
N GLY A 195 9.43 -19.50 -11.00
CA GLY A 195 8.56 -19.15 -12.12
C GLY A 195 9.09 -17.94 -12.90
N GLY A 196 9.51 -16.89 -12.20
CA GLY A 196 10.18 -15.73 -12.78
C GLY A 196 11.44 -16.07 -13.56
N LYS A 197 12.28 -16.94 -13.00
CA LYS A 197 13.48 -17.46 -13.65
C LYS A 197 13.16 -18.16 -14.97
N ARG A 198 12.14 -19.03 -14.99
CA ARG A 198 11.69 -19.74 -16.19
C ARG A 198 11.14 -18.78 -17.24
N LEU A 199 10.34 -17.80 -16.82
CA LEU A 199 9.80 -16.77 -17.71
C LEU A 199 10.90 -15.92 -18.36
N LEU A 200 11.94 -15.55 -17.61
CA LEU A 200 13.13 -14.86 -18.15
C LEU A 200 13.88 -15.74 -19.17
N ALA A 201 13.89 -17.06 -18.97
CA ALA A 201 14.40 -18.03 -19.94
C ALA A 201 13.44 -18.30 -21.13
N LYS A 202 12.30 -17.58 -21.20
CA LYS A 202 11.22 -17.75 -22.19
C LYS A 202 10.54 -19.12 -22.15
N GLU A 203 10.61 -19.80 -21.02
CA GLU A 203 9.89 -21.05 -20.77
C GLU A 203 8.45 -20.77 -20.32
N GLN A 204 7.52 -21.66 -20.66
CA GLN A 204 6.13 -21.57 -20.20
C GLN A 204 5.97 -22.24 -18.84
N LEU A 205 5.15 -21.65 -17.97
CA LEU A 205 4.79 -22.25 -16.69
C LEU A 205 3.65 -23.28 -16.88
N PRO A 206 3.54 -24.30 -16.01
CA PRO A 206 2.53 -25.35 -16.13
C PRO A 206 1.10 -24.87 -15.87
N ILE A 207 0.91 -23.60 -15.50
CA ILE A 207 -0.40 -22.95 -15.35
C ILE A 207 -0.43 -21.65 -16.15
N LYS A 208 -1.63 -21.23 -16.55
CA LYS A 208 -1.86 -19.92 -17.16
C LYS A 208 -1.96 -18.84 -16.07
N PRO A 209 -1.54 -17.59 -16.36
CA PRO A 209 -1.70 -16.49 -15.43
C PRO A 209 -3.18 -16.22 -15.16
N SER A 210 -3.53 -15.99 -13.90
CA SER A 210 -4.91 -15.71 -13.50
C SER A 210 -5.34 -14.28 -13.85
N ASN A 211 -4.41 -13.32 -13.95
CA ASN A 211 -4.74 -11.94 -14.31
C ASN A 211 -3.77 -11.34 -15.36
N PRO A 212 -3.94 -11.69 -16.64
CA PRO A 212 -3.04 -11.23 -17.69
C PRO A 212 -3.08 -9.71 -17.94
N GLU A 213 -4.22 -9.05 -17.70
CA GLU A 213 -4.32 -7.59 -17.88
C GLU A 213 -3.58 -6.85 -16.77
N GLN A 214 -3.71 -7.28 -15.51
CA GLN A 214 -2.91 -6.75 -14.42
C GLN A 214 -1.41 -6.98 -14.64
N GLY A 215 -1.02 -8.12 -15.22
CA GLY A 215 0.36 -8.37 -15.63
C GLY A 215 0.91 -7.35 -16.62
N LYS A 216 0.12 -7.01 -17.66
CA LYS A 216 0.52 -5.97 -18.62
C LYS A 216 0.65 -4.60 -17.97
N GLU A 217 -0.22 -4.29 -17.02
CA GLU A 217 -0.16 -3.04 -16.27
C GLU A 217 1.10 -2.97 -15.40
N GLU A 218 1.37 -4.02 -14.64
CA GLU A 218 2.58 -4.16 -13.84
C GLU A 218 3.86 -4.09 -14.70
N ALA A 219 3.84 -4.70 -15.89
CA ALA A 219 4.94 -4.63 -16.84
C ALA A 219 5.23 -3.18 -17.29
N ARG A 220 4.19 -2.38 -17.51
CA ARG A 220 4.33 -0.95 -17.85
C ARG A 220 4.89 -0.18 -16.65
N VAL A 221 4.34 -0.39 -15.45
CA VAL A 221 4.83 0.27 -14.24
C VAL A 221 6.30 -0.08 -13.99
N ASN A 222 6.69 -1.34 -14.16
CA ASN A 222 8.09 -1.76 -14.05
C ASN A 222 8.98 -1.12 -15.12
N ALA A 223 8.52 -1.04 -16.37
CA ALA A 223 9.28 -0.36 -17.44
C ALA A 223 9.53 1.12 -17.12
N TYR A 224 8.54 1.80 -16.54
CA TYR A 224 8.67 3.18 -16.07
C TYR A 224 9.79 3.34 -15.04
N PHE A 225 9.79 2.51 -13.99
CA PHE A 225 10.82 2.57 -12.95
C PHE A 225 12.20 2.11 -13.44
N ASN A 226 12.25 1.07 -14.27
CA ASN A 226 13.51 0.57 -14.83
C ASN A 226 14.17 1.59 -15.77
N ALA A 227 13.38 2.51 -16.34
CA ALA A 227 13.89 3.64 -17.11
C ALA A 227 14.43 4.79 -16.24
N GLY A 228 14.37 4.66 -14.90
CA GLY A 228 14.91 5.62 -13.94
C GLY A 228 13.90 6.66 -13.42
N TYR A 229 12.65 6.62 -13.90
CA TYR A 229 11.65 7.61 -13.48
C TYR A 229 11.14 7.37 -12.07
N THR A 230 10.89 8.47 -11.36
CA THR A 230 10.48 8.50 -9.95
C THR A 230 8.98 8.73 -9.78
N TYR A 231 8.50 8.78 -8.53
CA TYR A 231 7.11 9.19 -8.27
C TYR A 231 6.85 10.67 -8.61
N ASP A 232 7.80 11.56 -8.32
CA ASP A 232 7.64 12.99 -8.60
C ASP A 232 7.54 13.24 -10.11
N ASP A 233 8.26 12.46 -10.90
CA ASP A 233 8.11 12.45 -12.35
C ASP A 233 6.71 11.99 -12.78
N ALA A 234 6.11 11.04 -12.07
CA ALA A 234 4.77 10.56 -12.37
C ALA A 234 3.72 11.63 -12.08
N VAL A 235 3.90 12.41 -11.01
CA VAL A 235 3.06 13.57 -10.68
C VAL A 235 3.18 14.64 -11.78
N ARG A 236 4.40 14.94 -12.23
CA ARG A 236 4.65 15.88 -13.33
C ARG A 236 4.00 15.39 -14.64
N LEU A 237 4.14 14.11 -14.96
CA LEU A 237 3.52 13.50 -16.14
C LEU A 237 2.00 13.48 -16.04
N ALA A 238 1.43 13.21 -14.86
CA ALA A 238 -0.02 13.26 -14.65
C ALA A 238 -0.59 14.65 -14.93
N SER A 239 0.09 15.70 -14.45
CA SER A 239 -0.27 17.09 -14.74
C SER A 239 -0.17 17.40 -16.24
N LEU A 240 0.97 17.04 -16.88
CA LEU A 240 1.21 17.32 -18.29
C LEU A 240 0.21 16.62 -19.22
N TRP A 241 -0.15 15.38 -18.90
CA TRP A 241 -1.06 14.56 -19.70
C TRP A 241 -2.52 14.60 -19.24
N LYS A 242 -2.83 15.43 -18.23
CA LYS A 242 -4.18 15.56 -17.65
C LYS A 242 -4.76 14.21 -17.21
N LYS A 243 -3.94 13.36 -16.58
CA LYS A 243 -4.38 12.10 -15.98
C LYS A 243 -4.99 12.37 -14.60
N ALA A 244 -5.93 11.53 -14.20
CA ALA A 244 -6.64 11.67 -12.93
C ALA A 244 -5.70 11.50 -11.71
N ASP A 245 -4.68 10.65 -11.84
CA ASP A 245 -3.75 10.35 -10.76
C ASP A 245 -2.34 9.99 -11.28
N PRO A 246 -1.30 10.05 -10.42
CA PRO A 246 0.07 9.71 -10.78
C PRO A 246 0.25 8.27 -11.24
N TYR A 247 -0.57 7.34 -10.77
CA TYR A 247 -0.45 5.92 -11.13
C TYR A 247 -0.87 5.69 -12.58
N ALA A 248 -1.99 6.27 -13.02
CA ALA A 248 -2.40 6.28 -14.42
C ALA A 248 -1.33 6.88 -15.36
N ALA A 249 -0.58 7.87 -14.87
CA ALA A 249 0.56 8.43 -15.61
C ALA A 249 1.74 7.44 -15.71
N LYS A 250 2.07 6.68 -14.65
CA LYS A 250 3.10 5.63 -14.70
C LYS A 250 2.76 4.55 -15.72
N VAL A 251 1.51 4.08 -15.72
CA VAL A 251 1.06 3.04 -16.66
C VAL A 251 1.16 3.52 -18.11
N GLU A 252 0.73 4.75 -18.39
CA GLU A 252 0.83 5.37 -19.72
C GLU A 252 2.30 5.58 -20.14
N ALA A 253 3.14 6.09 -19.23
CA ALA A 253 4.56 6.31 -19.48
C ALA A 253 5.28 4.99 -19.74
N GLY A 254 5.02 3.97 -18.92
CA GLY A 254 5.54 2.62 -19.12
C GLY A 254 5.16 2.02 -20.46
N LYS A 255 3.90 2.22 -20.90
CA LYS A 255 3.44 1.80 -22.23
C LYS A 255 4.24 2.48 -23.34
N ARG A 256 4.48 3.79 -23.24
CA ARG A 256 5.29 4.57 -24.20
C ARG A 256 6.75 4.12 -24.23
N ILE A 257 7.35 3.90 -23.06
CA ILE A 257 8.72 3.40 -22.93
C ILE A 257 8.87 2.03 -23.61
N LEU A 258 7.93 1.11 -23.38
CA LEU A 258 7.93 -0.21 -24.03
C LEU A 258 7.73 -0.14 -25.55
N ALA A 259 7.02 0.88 -26.04
CA ALA A 259 6.86 1.13 -27.48
C ALA A 259 8.08 1.83 -28.11
N GLY A 260 9.03 2.33 -27.30
CA GLY A 260 10.18 3.11 -27.77
C GLY A 260 9.85 4.59 -28.04
N ASP A 261 8.73 5.10 -27.53
CA ASP A 261 8.30 6.48 -27.72
C ASP A 261 9.14 7.45 -26.87
N ALA A 262 9.33 8.67 -27.37
CA ALA A 262 10.02 9.72 -26.64
C ALA A 262 9.17 10.23 -25.46
N MET A 263 9.81 10.32 -24.29
CA MET A 263 9.20 10.89 -23.09
C MET A 263 9.34 12.42 -23.06
N PRO A 264 8.40 13.17 -22.45
CA PRO A 264 8.43 14.64 -22.42
C PRO A 264 9.65 15.24 -21.72
N PHE A 265 10.24 14.49 -20.79
CA PHE A 265 11.48 14.82 -20.10
C PHE A 265 12.22 13.55 -19.70
N LYS A 266 13.51 13.68 -19.42
CA LYS A 266 14.34 12.60 -18.86
C LYS A 266 14.19 12.55 -17.33
N PRO A 267 14.32 11.37 -16.71
CA PRO A 267 14.31 11.24 -15.26
C PRO A 267 15.43 12.06 -14.61
#